data_AF-A0A022QYS1-F1
#
_entry.id   AF-A0A022QYS1-F1
#
_cell.length_a   1.000
_cell.length_b   1.000
_cell.length_c   1.000
_cell.angle_alpha   90.00
_cell.angle_beta   90.00
_cell.angle_gamma   90.00
#
_symmetry.space_group_name_H-M   'P 1'
#
loop_
_entity.id
_entity.type
_entity.pdbx_description
1 polymer ?
#
loop_
_entity_poly.entity_id
_entity_poly.type
_entity_poly.pdbx_seq_one_letter_code
_entity_poly.pdbx_strand_id
1 'polypeptide(L)'
;MCRNRNNNKHCLIIIVVCLSLLTVPSASTNSSPDGVFGPQFPSQRRLLQAKKPCPVNFEKENYTIITSQCKEPYLVQLCCSSFKQFACPFVDYLDELSNDCAEIMFGYINSHGNYPPGLFASLCREGKEGLLCPDPPPPPPPPPPHSSLSEKDYNKREFLTSTIIIAATFVMLIDFI
;
A
#
# COMPACT_ATOMS: atom_id res chain seq x y z
N MET A 1 -0.02 -38.00 16.25
CA MET A 1 0.48 -39.38 16.03
C MET A 1 2.00 -39.46 16.24
N CYS A 2 2.51 -39.99 17.36
CA CYS A 2 3.83 -40.65 17.39
C CYS A 2 3.55 -42.16 17.23
N ARG A 3 3.68 -42.70 16.02
CA ARG A 3 3.48 -44.13 15.74
C ARG A 3 4.77 -44.76 15.26
N ASN A 4 5.68 -45.12 16.18
CA ASN A 4 6.60 -46.26 16.02
C ASN A 4 7.32 -46.59 17.34
N ARG A 5 7.51 -47.87 17.65
CA ARG A 5 7.90 -48.39 18.98
C ARG A 5 9.39 -48.21 19.35
N ASN A 6 10.24 -47.72 18.44
CA ASN A 6 11.69 -47.56 18.69
C ASN A 6 12.16 -46.09 18.88
N ASN A 7 11.23 -45.12 18.96
CA ASN A 7 11.52 -43.69 19.09
C ASN A 7 10.94 -43.09 20.39
N ASN A 8 10.65 -43.92 21.38
CA ASN A 8 9.96 -43.52 22.62
C ASN A 8 10.75 -42.50 23.44
N LYS A 9 12.09 -42.64 23.57
CA LYS A 9 12.93 -41.69 24.31
C LYS A 9 13.02 -40.34 23.61
N HIS A 10 13.17 -40.32 22.28
CA HIS A 10 13.21 -39.08 21.49
C HIS A 10 11.85 -38.38 21.42
N CYS A 11 10.74 -39.11 21.27
CA CYS A 11 9.40 -38.51 21.30
C CYS A 11 9.09 -37.96 22.71
N LEU A 12 9.54 -38.63 23.79
CA LEU A 12 9.37 -38.14 25.16
C LEU A 12 10.21 -36.88 25.45
N ILE A 13 11.45 -36.82 24.95
CA ILE A 13 12.30 -35.62 25.04
C ILE A 13 11.66 -34.43 24.30
N ILE A 14 11.16 -34.63 23.08
CA ILE A 14 10.51 -33.57 22.29
C ILE A 14 9.26 -33.04 23.01
N ILE A 15 8.45 -33.92 23.61
CA ILE A 15 7.26 -33.52 24.38
C ILE A 15 7.63 -32.67 25.61
N VAL A 16 8.67 -33.07 26.37
CA VAL A 16 9.13 -32.34 27.56
C VAL A 16 9.70 -30.96 27.18
N VAL A 17 10.46 -30.87 26.09
CA VAL A 17 10.96 -29.59 25.57
C VAL A 17 9.80 -28.68 25.16
N CYS A 18 8.80 -29.18 24.42
CA CYS A 18 7.62 -28.38 24.04
C CYS A 18 6.81 -27.88 25.25
N LEU A 19 6.68 -28.67 26.32
CA LEU A 19 5.95 -28.27 27.53
C LEU A 19 6.67 -27.17 28.33
N SER A 20 8.00 -27.08 28.20
CA SER A 20 8.83 -26.10 28.91
C SER A 20 8.81 -24.70 28.27
N LEU A 21 8.33 -24.56 27.03
CA LEU A 21 8.23 -23.27 26.33
C LEU A 21 6.87 -22.54 26.54
N LEU A 22 5.92 -23.12 27.27
CA LEU A 22 4.56 -22.57 27.42
C LEU A 22 4.33 -21.76 28.72
N THR A 23 5.35 -21.52 29.54
CA THR A 23 5.21 -20.70 30.76
C THR A 23 5.46 -19.22 30.48
N VAL A 24 4.42 -18.47 30.10
CA VAL A 24 4.41 -17.00 30.16
C VAL A 24 3.70 -16.55 31.45
N PRO A 25 4.36 -15.84 32.37
CA PRO A 25 3.69 -15.24 33.51
C PRO A 25 2.89 -14.00 33.05
N SER A 26 1.56 -14.05 33.16
CA SER A 26 0.70 -12.89 32.98
C SER A 26 0.73 -12.03 34.25
N ALA A 27 1.36 -10.86 34.20
CA ALA A 27 1.23 -9.82 35.22
C ALA A 27 0.26 -8.74 34.73
N SER A 28 -0.85 -8.57 35.44
CA SER A 28 -1.89 -7.56 35.21
C SER A 28 -1.73 -6.41 36.21
N THR A 29 -1.58 -5.16 35.74
CA THR A 29 -2.03 -3.93 36.44
C THR A 29 -1.89 -2.73 35.51
N ASN A 30 -2.99 -1.97 35.29
CA ASN A 30 -3.11 -0.56 35.68
C ASN A 30 -4.48 0.00 35.30
N SER A 31 -5.24 0.39 36.32
CA SER A 31 -6.40 1.25 36.24
C SER A 31 -5.99 2.73 36.36
N SER A 32 -6.53 3.61 35.51
CA SER A 32 -6.85 5.00 35.89
C SER A 32 -7.73 5.72 34.85
N PRO A 33 -8.46 6.78 35.28
CA PRO A 33 -9.74 7.17 34.68
C PRO A 33 -9.69 8.46 33.83
N ASP A 34 -10.81 8.66 33.14
CA ASP A 34 -11.43 9.91 32.64
C ASP A 34 -10.61 11.00 31.93
N GLY A 35 -11.06 11.35 30.72
CA GLY A 35 -10.65 12.58 30.03
C GLY A 35 -11.20 12.75 28.61
N VAL A 36 -12.41 13.31 28.51
CA VAL A 36 -12.92 14.16 27.41
C VAL A 36 -13.28 13.48 26.07
N PHE A 37 -14.59 13.44 25.79
CA PHE A 37 -15.21 13.09 24.51
C PHE A 37 -14.87 14.12 23.41
N GLY A 38 -14.09 13.71 22.41
CA GLY A 38 -14.15 14.24 21.04
C GLY A 38 -15.08 13.37 20.18
N PRO A 39 -15.65 13.89 19.06
CA PRO A 39 -16.62 13.15 18.26
C PRO A 39 -16.05 11.81 17.80
N GLN A 40 -16.66 10.74 18.33
CA GLN A 40 -16.29 9.38 18.00
C GLN A 40 -16.78 9.06 16.60
N PHE A 41 -15.87 9.07 15.64
CA PHE A 41 -16.04 8.25 14.44
C PHE A 41 -16.25 6.81 14.92
N PRO A 42 -17.32 6.12 14.51
CA PRO A 42 -17.44 4.69 14.76
C PRO A 42 -16.35 3.98 13.97
N SER A 43 -15.14 3.93 14.54
CA SER A 43 -14.05 3.06 14.13
C SER A 43 -14.53 1.65 14.42
N GLN A 44 -15.23 1.09 13.43
CA GLN A 44 -15.54 -0.32 13.34
C GLN A 44 -14.23 -1.07 13.56
N ARG A 45 -14.15 -1.92 14.59
CA ARG A 45 -12.97 -2.74 14.90
C ARG A 45 -12.68 -3.69 13.75
N ARG A 46 -12.11 -3.19 12.65
CA ARG A 46 -11.32 -3.98 11.70
C ARG A 46 -9.99 -4.21 12.40
N LEU A 47 -9.52 -5.45 12.35
CA LEU A 47 -8.12 -5.75 12.63
C LEU A 47 -7.29 -4.70 11.88
N LEU A 48 -6.54 -3.85 12.60
CA LEU A 48 -5.52 -2.99 12.00
C LEU A 48 -4.45 -3.94 11.46
N GLN A 49 -4.70 -4.51 10.27
CA GLN A 49 -3.60 -4.74 9.37
C GLN A 49 -2.97 -3.36 9.21
N ALA A 50 -1.78 -3.19 9.80
CA ALA A 50 -1.07 -1.94 9.76
C ALA A 50 -0.75 -1.63 8.30
N LYS A 51 -1.64 -0.87 7.65
CA LYS A 51 -1.44 -0.33 6.32
C LYS A 51 -0.36 0.72 6.40
N LYS A 52 0.43 0.83 5.33
CA LYS A 52 1.40 1.91 5.21
C LYS A 52 0.64 3.25 5.15
N PRO A 53 1.13 4.30 5.80
CA PRO A 53 0.51 5.61 5.72
C PRO A 53 0.58 6.14 4.28
N CYS A 54 -0.49 6.79 3.84
CA CYS A 54 -0.57 7.38 2.52
C CYS A 54 0.47 8.51 2.35
N PRO A 55 1.31 8.48 1.29
CA PRO A 55 2.25 9.57 1.01
C PRO A 55 1.57 10.82 0.44
N VAL A 56 0.31 10.72 -0.01
CA VAL A 56 -0.47 11.81 -0.58
C VAL A 56 -1.25 12.53 0.52
N ASN A 57 -1.14 13.85 0.56
CA ASN A 57 -1.85 14.67 1.55
C ASN A 57 -3.24 15.10 1.06
N PHE A 58 -4.21 14.19 1.11
CA PHE A 58 -5.58 14.44 0.69
C PHE A 58 -6.26 15.60 1.42
N GLU A 59 -5.82 16.00 2.62
CA GLU A 59 -6.40 17.12 3.36
C GLU A 59 -6.42 18.44 2.57
N LYS A 60 -5.41 18.67 1.72
CA LYS A 60 -5.23 19.94 0.98
C LYS A 60 -5.69 19.87 -0.48
N GLU A 61 -6.32 18.78 -0.87
CA GLU A 61 -6.78 18.59 -2.25
C GLU A 61 -8.06 19.39 -2.55
N ASN A 62 -8.30 19.66 -3.84
CA ASN A 62 -9.46 20.43 -4.26
C ASN A 62 -10.72 19.55 -4.41
N TYR A 63 -11.51 19.47 -3.34
CA TYR A 63 -12.77 18.71 -3.33
C TYR A 63 -13.90 19.36 -4.14
N THR A 64 -13.73 20.62 -4.58
CA THR A 64 -14.76 21.34 -5.35
C THR A 64 -15.06 20.64 -6.68
N ILE A 65 -14.10 19.92 -7.26
CA ILE A 65 -14.31 19.16 -8.50
C ILE A 65 -15.44 18.12 -8.33
N ILE A 66 -15.54 17.48 -7.15
CA ILE A 66 -16.60 16.53 -6.82
C ILE A 66 -17.85 17.27 -6.34
N THR A 67 -17.71 18.14 -5.35
CA THR A 67 -18.86 18.74 -4.63
C THR A 67 -19.64 19.77 -5.45
N SER A 68 -19.05 20.35 -6.50
CA SER A 68 -19.77 21.23 -7.41
C SER A 68 -20.70 20.47 -8.36
N GLN A 69 -20.29 19.28 -8.80
CA GLN A 69 -20.97 18.50 -9.83
C GLN A 69 -21.86 17.38 -9.25
N CYS A 70 -21.39 16.70 -8.20
CA CYS A 70 -22.11 15.61 -7.56
C CYS A 70 -22.95 16.14 -6.40
N LYS A 71 -24.18 16.56 -6.69
CA LYS A 71 -25.14 17.04 -5.69
C LYS A 71 -26.40 16.20 -5.68
N GLU A 72 -27.16 16.27 -4.60
CA GLU A 72 -28.47 15.61 -4.52
C GLU A 72 -29.45 16.25 -5.51
N PRO A 73 -30.16 15.44 -6.32
CA PRO A 73 -30.10 13.97 -6.42
C PRO A 73 -28.86 13.45 -7.17
N TYR A 74 -28.16 12.45 -6.61
CA TYR A 74 -26.88 11.96 -7.13
C TYR A 74 -27.03 11.30 -8.51
N LEU A 75 -26.65 12.02 -9.56
CA LEU A 75 -26.64 11.51 -10.94
C LEU A 75 -25.34 10.76 -11.23
N VAL A 76 -25.45 9.49 -11.64
CA VAL A 76 -24.31 8.61 -11.97
C VAL A 76 -23.30 9.30 -12.90
N GLN A 77 -23.76 9.86 -14.00
CA GLN A 77 -22.89 10.52 -14.99
C GLN A 77 -22.07 11.67 -14.39
N LEU A 78 -22.70 12.58 -13.65
CA LEU A 78 -22.01 13.73 -13.05
C LEU A 78 -21.08 13.28 -11.91
N CYS A 79 -21.56 12.42 -11.02
CA CYS A 79 -20.78 11.98 -9.86
C CYS A 79 -19.58 11.12 -10.23
N CYS A 80 -19.74 10.21 -11.19
CA CYS A 80 -18.65 9.33 -11.60
C CYS A 80 -17.64 10.05 -12.48
N SER A 81 -18.08 10.98 -13.35
CA SER A 81 -17.15 11.78 -14.15
C SER A 81 -16.31 12.72 -13.30
N SER A 82 -16.91 13.40 -12.30
CA SER A 82 -16.14 14.26 -11.39
C SER A 82 -15.24 13.45 -10.46
N PHE A 83 -15.71 12.31 -9.96
CA PHE A 83 -14.90 11.41 -9.14
C PHE A 83 -13.68 10.87 -9.91
N LYS A 84 -13.84 10.49 -11.18
CA LYS A 84 -12.71 10.12 -12.05
C LYS A 84 -11.69 11.25 -12.17
N GLN A 85 -12.13 12.48 -12.44
CA GLN A 85 -11.21 13.62 -12.56
C GLN A 85 -10.39 13.86 -11.29
N PHE A 86 -11.00 13.62 -10.12
CA PHE A 86 -10.32 13.73 -8.84
C PHE A 86 -9.38 12.56 -8.54
N ALA A 87 -9.82 11.32 -8.76
CA ALA A 87 -9.12 10.13 -8.29
C ALA A 87 -8.02 9.66 -9.25
N CYS A 88 -8.19 9.86 -10.56
CA CYS A 88 -7.27 9.32 -11.57
C CYS A 88 -5.82 9.80 -11.47
N PRO A 89 -5.50 11.04 -11.05
CA PRO A 89 -4.13 11.46 -10.79
C PRO A 89 -3.43 10.67 -9.68
N PHE A 90 -4.18 9.95 -8.83
CA PHE A 90 -3.67 9.24 -7.66
C PHE A 90 -3.85 7.72 -7.76
N VAL A 91 -4.18 7.19 -8.95
CA VAL A 91 -4.51 5.77 -9.16
C VAL A 91 -3.45 4.81 -8.64
N ASP A 92 -2.17 5.13 -8.84
CA ASP A 92 -1.04 4.30 -8.37
C ASP A 92 -1.05 4.09 -6.85
N TYR A 93 -1.52 5.08 -6.10
CA TYR A 93 -1.64 4.99 -4.64
C TYR A 93 -2.97 4.38 -4.21
N LEU A 94 -4.05 4.59 -4.97
CA LEU A 94 -5.38 4.11 -4.62
C LEU A 94 -5.56 2.62 -4.88
N ASP A 95 -4.90 2.08 -5.91
CA ASP A 95 -4.96 0.65 -6.26
C ASP A 95 -4.05 -0.21 -5.36
N GLU A 96 -3.13 0.40 -4.60
CA GLU A 96 -2.25 -0.32 -3.69
C GLU A 96 -2.97 -0.69 -2.37
N LEU A 97 -3.39 -1.95 -2.27
CA LEU A 97 -4.07 -2.50 -1.09
C LEU A 97 -3.24 -2.45 0.22
N SER A 98 -1.92 -2.26 0.14
CA SER A 98 -1.02 -2.15 1.30
C SER A 98 -0.99 -0.79 1.98
N ASN A 99 -1.63 0.24 1.40
CA ASN A 99 -1.73 1.55 2.02
C ASN A 99 -3.18 1.91 2.41
N ASP A 100 -3.32 3.00 3.17
CA ASP A 100 -4.60 3.55 3.62
C ASP A 100 -5.09 4.73 2.75
N CYS A 101 -4.47 4.99 1.59
CA CYS A 101 -4.81 6.13 0.72
C CYS A 101 -6.28 6.15 0.31
N ALA A 102 -6.84 5.01 -0.09
CA ALA A 102 -8.24 4.94 -0.48
C ALA A 102 -9.19 5.28 0.70
N GLU A 103 -8.85 4.81 1.90
CA GLU A 103 -9.67 5.07 3.10
C GLU A 103 -9.62 6.55 3.49
N ILE A 104 -8.43 7.14 3.49
CA ILE A 104 -8.22 8.57 3.75
C ILE A 104 -8.94 9.42 2.71
N MET A 105 -8.77 9.11 1.42
CA MET A 105 -9.41 9.82 0.31
C MET A 105 -10.94 9.80 0.44
N PHE A 106 -11.55 8.63 0.61
CA PHE A 106 -13.01 8.54 0.77
C PHE A 106 -13.47 9.24 2.06
N GLY A 107 -12.70 9.19 3.13
CA GLY A 107 -12.97 9.93 4.36
C GLY A 107 -13.13 11.43 4.12
N TYR A 108 -12.19 12.05 3.41
CA TYR A 108 -12.25 13.47 3.08
C TYR A 108 -13.32 13.81 2.05
N ILE A 109 -13.53 12.99 1.02
CA ILE A 109 -14.62 13.19 0.05
C ILE A 109 -15.97 13.23 0.77
N ASN A 110 -16.22 12.25 1.64
CA ASN A 110 -17.48 12.13 2.36
C ASN A 110 -17.70 13.30 3.32
N SER A 111 -16.67 13.76 4.03
CA SER A 111 -16.79 14.87 4.98
C SER A 111 -16.98 16.22 4.30
N HIS A 112 -16.35 16.47 3.14
CA HIS A 112 -16.48 17.73 2.42
C HIS A 112 -17.78 17.85 1.63
N GLY A 113 -18.31 16.74 1.12
CA GLY A 113 -19.54 16.72 0.33
C GLY A 113 -20.77 16.21 1.06
N ASN A 114 -20.65 15.85 2.34
CA ASN A 114 -21.70 15.19 3.12
C ASN A 114 -22.23 13.91 2.46
N TYR A 115 -21.38 13.18 1.74
CA TYR A 115 -21.79 11.97 1.03
C TYR A 115 -21.96 10.77 1.98
N PRO A 116 -22.97 9.91 1.75
CA PRO A 116 -23.10 8.67 2.48
C PRO A 116 -21.93 7.71 2.19
N PRO A 117 -21.49 6.92 3.18
CA PRO A 117 -20.38 5.99 3.01
C PRO A 117 -20.72 4.96 1.94
N GLY A 118 -19.81 4.74 0.99
CA GLY A 118 -20.00 3.78 -0.10
C GLY A 118 -20.84 4.30 -1.28
N LEU A 119 -21.20 5.58 -1.32
CA LEU A 119 -21.92 6.18 -2.46
C LEU A 119 -21.15 5.92 -3.76
N PHE A 120 -19.90 6.35 -3.86
CA PHE A 120 -19.12 6.23 -5.10
C PHE A 120 -18.84 4.77 -5.48
N ALA A 121 -18.61 3.89 -4.49
CA ALA A 121 -18.40 2.47 -4.74
C ALA A 121 -19.65 1.75 -5.30
N SER A 122 -20.84 2.20 -4.92
CA SER A 122 -22.12 1.64 -5.40
C SER A 122 -22.61 2.31 -6.69
N LEU A 123 -22.38 3.62 -6.83
CA LEU A 123 -22.83 4.43 -7.95
C LEU A 123 -21.93 4.28 -9.19
N CYS A 124 -20.61 4.20 -8.98
CA CYS A 124 -19.60 4.30 -10.04
C CYS A 124 -18.94 2.95 -10.31
N ARG A 125 -19.70 2.04 -10.94
CA ARG A 125 -19.21 0.72 -11.34
C ARG A 125 -19.34 0.55 -12.84
N GLU A 126 -18.21 0.55 -13.55
CA GLU A 126 -18.17 0.34 -15.01
C GLU A 126 -17.87 -1.10 -15.41
N GLY A 127 -17.46 -1.96 -14.46
CA GLY A 127 -17.19 -3.36 -14.74
C GLY A 127 -16.72 -4.16 -13.53
N LYS A 128 -16.00 -5.27 -13.81
CA LYS A 128 -15.37 -6.12 -12.79
C LYS A 128 -14.11 -5.48 -12.18
N GLU A 129 -13.39 -4.72 -12.99
CA GLU A 129 -12.18 -3.96 -12.64
C GLU A 129 -12.49 -2.68 -11.83
N GLY A 130 -13.78 -2.37 -11.59
CA GLY A 130 -14.18 -1.15 -10.90
C GLY A 130 -14.38 0.02 -11.85
N LEU A 131 -13.68 1.13 -11.59
CA LEU A 131 -13.80 2.39 -12.31
C LEU A 131 -12.51 2.64 -13.08
N LEU A 132 -12.60 2.71 -14.42
CA LEU A 132 -11.42 2.87 -15.26
C LEU A 132 -11.06 4.34 -15.41
N CYS A 133 -9.80 4.66 -15.15
CA CYS A 133 -9.24 5.97 -15.48
C CYS A 133 -8.89 6.03 -16.98
N PRO A 134 -9.21 7.14 -17.67
CA PRO A 134 -8.77 7.31 -19.04
C PRO A 134 -7.24 7.35 -19.09
N ASP A 135 -6.68 6.80 -20.16
CA ASP A 135 -5.24 6.82 -20.39
C ASP A 135 -4.71 8.27 -20.32
N PRO A 136 -3.54 8.50 -19.69
CA PRO A 136 -2.94 9.82 -19.70
C PRO A 136 -2.72 10.25 -21.16
N PRO A 137 -2.93 11.55 -21.48
CA PRO A 137 -2.61 12.05 -22.82
C PRO A 137 -1.14 11.75 -23.13
N PRO A 138 -0.79 11.48 -24.41
CA PRO A 138 0.59 11.26 -24.78
C PRO A 138 1.44 12.46 -24.34
N PRO A 139 2.68 12.22 -23.88
CA PRO A 139 3.54 13.31 -23.44
C PRO A 139 3.67 14.35 -24.57
N PRO A 140 3.72 15.64 -24.24
CA PRO A 140 3.96 16.66 -25.26
C PRO A 140 5.24 16.32 -26.02
N PRO A 141 5.31 16.62 -27.33
CA PRO A 141 6.54 16.42 -28.09
C PRO A 141 7.69 17.10 -27.35
N PRO A 142 8.88 16.48 -27.30
CA PRO A 142 10.01 17.06 -26.61
C PRO A 142 10.24 18.49 -27.12
N PRO A 143 10.52 19.47 -26.23
CA PRO A 143 10.87 20.81 -26.65
C PRO A 143 12.07 20.74 -27.62
N PRO A 144 12.20 21.69 -28.57
CA PRO A 144 13.33 21.72 -29.48
C PRO A 144 14.65 21.65 -28.68
N PRO A 145 15.68 20.97 -29.19
CA PRO A 145 16.89 20.73 -28.43
C PRO A 145 17.49 22.06 -27.96
N HIS A 146 17.41 22.33 -26.65
CA HIS A 146 18.31 23.28 -26.03
C HIS A 146 19.64 22.56 -25.89
N SER A 147 20.68 23.14 -26.50
CA SER A 147 22.06 22.68 -26.44
C SER A 147 22.53 22.56 -24.99
N SER A 148 22.33 21.42 -24.36
CA SER A 148 22.99 21.02 -23.13
C SER A 148 23.79 19.76 -23.41
N LEU A 149 25.11 19.89 -23.25
CA LEU A 149 26.07 18.80 -23.32
C LEU A 149 25.59 17.67 -22.39
N SER A 150 25.40 16.48 -22.94
CA SER A 150 25.00 15.29 -22.19
C SER A 150 26.21 14.70 -21.45
N GLU A 151 26.37 15.02 -20.18
CA GLU A 151 27.14 14.19 -19.23
C GLU A 151 26.33 12.91 -18.91
N LYS A 152 26.34 11.96 -19.86
CA LYS A 152 25.80 10.60 -19.67
C LYS A 152 26.77 9.56 -20.22
N ASP A 153 27.98 9.44 -19.67
CA ASP A 153 28.90 8.36 -20.07
C ASP A 153 29.85 7.83 -18.98
N TYR A 154 29.58 8.07 -17.68
CA TYR A 154 30.48 7.57 -16.62
C TYR A 154 30.05 6.27 -15.92
N ASN A 155 28.77 5.89 -15.90
CA ASN A 155 28.31 4.78 -15.03
C ASN A 155 28.17 3.40 -15.71
N LYS A 156 28.59 3.22 -16.96
CA LYS A 156 28.55 1.90 -17.65
C LYS A 156 29.90 1.16 -17.66
N ARG A 157 31.01 1.86 -17.43
CA ARG A 157 32.37 1.27 -17.43
C ARG A 157 32.75 0.56 -16.13
N GLU A 158 32.11 0.87 -15.00
CA GLU A 158 32.48 0.28 -13.70
C GLU A 158 31.91 -1.14 -13.49
N PHE A 159 30.78 -1.46 -14.11
CA PHE A 159 30.14 -2.78 -13.95
C PHE A 159 30.84 -3.88 -14.76
N LEU A 160 31.37 -3.53 -15.94
CA LEU A 160 32.01 -4.49 -16.84
C LEU A 160 33.40 -4.94 -16.37
N THR A 161 34.15 -4.07 -15.70
CA THR A 161 35.48 -4.41 -15.16
C THR A 161 35.40 -5.35 -13.97
N SER A 162 34.37 -5.20 -13.12
CA SER A 162 34.21 -6.00 -11.90
C SER A 162 33.84 -7.46 -12.19
N THR A 163 32.98 -7.73 -13.18
CA THR A 163 32.58 -9.10 -13.54
C THR A 163 33.72 -9.92 -14.15
N ILE A 164 34.58 -9.29 -14.95
CA ILE A 164 35.71 -9.97 -15.61
C ILE A 164 36.76 -10.41 -14.58
N ILE A 165 37.02 -9.58 -13.56
CA ILE A 165 37.99 -9.92 -12.51
C ILE A 165 37.52 -11.11 -11.68
N ILE A 166 36.22 -11.17 -11.34
CA ILE A 166 35.64 -12.28 -10.56
C ILE A 166 35.66 -13.59 -11.34
N ALA A 167 35.40 -13.56 -12.65
CA ALA A 167 35.46 -14.75 -13.49
C ALA A 167 36.90 -15.28 -13.62
N ALA A 168 37.88 -14.39 -13.82
CA ALA A 168 39.28 -14.78 -13.97
C ALA A 168 39.88 -15.39 -12.70
N THR A 169 39.56 -14.85 -11.52
CA THR A 169 40.03 -15.42 -10.25
C THR A 169 39.42 -16.79 -9.97
N PHE A 170 38.16 -17.00 -10.32
CA PHE A 170 37.49 -18.30 -10.12
C PHE A 170 38.09 -19.40 -10.99
N VAL A 171 38.39 -19.10 -12.26
CA VAL A 171 39.03 -20.05 -13.18
C VAL A 171 40.41 -20.45 -12.69
N MET A 172 41.25 -19.47 -12.30
CA MET A 172 42.60 -19.74 -11.80
C MET A 172 42.62 -20.54 -10.49
N LEU A 173 41.55 -20.49 -9.68
CA LEU A 173 41.45 -21.24 -8.44
C LEU A 173 41.03 -22.71 -8.66
N ILE A 174 40.26 -22.99 -9.71
CA ILE A 174 39.87 -24.35 -10.10
C ILE A 174 41.07 -25.10 -10.69
N ASP A 175 41.93 -24.43 -11.46
CA ASP A 175 43.13 -25.07 -12.01
C ASP A 175 44.22 -25.36 -10.96
N PHE A 176 44.08 -24.83 -9.74
CA PHE A 176 45.04 -25.01 -8.64
C PHE A 176 44.65 -26.11 -7.63
N ILE A 177 43.43 -26.67 -7.71
CA ILE A 177 42.91 -27.76 -6.85
C ILE A 177 43.05 -29.09 -7.59
#